data_AF-A0A535JXY7-F1
#
_entry.id   AF-A0A535JXY7-F1
#
_cell.length_a   1.000
_cell.length_b   1.000
_cell.length_c   1.000
_cell.angle_alpha   90.00
_cell.angle_beta   90.00
_cell.angle_gamma   90.00
#
_symmetry.space_group_name_H-M   'P 1'
#
loop_
_entity.id
_entity.type
_entity.pdbx_description
1 polymer ?
#
loop_
_entity_poly.entity_id
_entity_poly.type
_entity_poly.pdbx_seq_one_letter_code
_entity_poly.pdbx_strand_id
1 'polypeptide(L)'
;MNFSDGDGGMLQQRPYSEATAQLIDDEMRRIAEECQVQAEQLLQEHRPQLDALAHALLRNDSLDEQEILKVTGIKQPPAEPVAAAALTR
;
A
#
# COMPACT_ATOMS: atom_id res chain seq x y z
N MET A 1 -0.92 40.45 -21.91
CA MET A 1 -0.75 39.04 -21.50
C MET A 1 0.75 38.79 -21.37
N ASN A 2 1.22 38.50 -20.15
CA ASN A 2 2.50 37.81 -19.95
C ASN A 2 2.36 37.00 -18.65
N PHE A 3 1.91 35.76 -18.78
CA PHE A 3 1.85 34.78 -17.69
C PHE A 3 3.06 33.85 -17.86
N SER A 4 4.18 34.20 -17.23
CA SER A 4 5.30 33.28 -16.98
C SER A 4 6.20 33.84 -15.89
N ASP A 5 5.62 34.07 -14.72
CA ASP A 5 6.34 33.89 -13.46
C ASP A 5 5.83 32.57 -12.85
N GLY A 6 6.17 31.48 -13.53
CA GLY A 6 6.02 30.13 -13.01
C GLY A 6 7.33 29.77 -12.32
N ASP A 7 7.39 30.04 -11.02
CA ASP A 7 8.42 29.61 -10.08
C ASP A 7 8.74 28.12 -10.24
N GLY A 8 9.66 27.81 -11.15
CA GLY A 8 10.26 26.49 -11.38
C GLY A 8 11.57 26.33 -10.60
N GLY A 9 11.70 27.03 -9.47
CA GLY A 9 12.97 27.25 -8.78
C GLY A 9 13.05 26.67 -7.38
N MET A 10 12.26 25.65 -7.05
CA MET A 10 12.33 24.97 -5.75
C MET A 10 12.83 23.53 -5.93
N LEU A 11 13.94 23.37 -6.67
CA LEU A 11 14.92 22.33 -6.35
C LEU A 11 15.41 22.61 -4.93
N GLN A 12 14.64 22.20 -3.92
CA GLN A 12 15.13 22.08 -2.56
C GLN A 12 16.41 21.27 -2.66
N GLN A 13 17.54 21.95 -2.51
CA GLN A 13 18.86 21.35 -2.41
C GLN A 13 18.78 20.37 -1.24
N ARG A 14 18.53 19.09 -1.55
CA ARG A 14 18.53 18.00 -0.61
C ARG A 14 19.87 18.09 0.15
N PRO A 15 19.91 18.25 1.49
CA PRO A 15 21.13 18.55 2.24
C PRO A 15 22.02 17.32 2.44
N TYR A 16 22.24 16.53 1.38
CA TYR A 16 23.01 15.27 1.41
C TYR A 16 23.86 15.16 0.14
N SER A 17 25.00 14.48 0.24
CA SER A 17 25.86 14.24 -0.93
C SER A 17 25.15 13.40 -2.00
N GLU A 18 25.52 13.53 -3.28
CA GLU A 18 24.97 12.69 -4.36
C GLU A 18 25.10 11.20 -4.05
N ALA A 19 26.21 10.79 -3.42
CA ALA A 19 26.41 9.41 -2.97
C ALA A 19 25.37 8.98 -1.91
N THR A 20 25.00 9.88 -1.00
CA THR A 20 23.95 9.62 0.00
C THR A 20 22.56 9.56 -0.65
N ALA A 21 22.29 10.42 -1.63
CA ALA A 21 21.02 10.38 -2.37
C ALA A 21 20.84 9.06 -3.13
N GLN A 22 21.90 8.58 -3.80
CA GLN A 22 21.88 7.30 -4.50
C GLN A 22 21.61 6.13 -3.53
N LEU A 23 22.27 6.11 -2.37
CA LEU A 23 22.05 5.08 -1.36
C LEU A 23 20.59 5.06 -0.84
N ILE A 24 19.97 6.23 -0.69
CA ILE A 24 18.56 6.32 -0.28
C ILE A 24 17.66 5.74 -1.36
N ASP A 25 17.86 6.13 -2.62
CA ASP A 25 17.00 5.67 -3.72
C ASP A 25 17.12 4.15 -3.93
N ASP A 26 18.32 3.59 -3.76
CA ASP A 26 18.56 2.15 -3.81
C ASP A 26 17.85 1.41 -2.68
N GLU A 27 17.87 1.96 -1.45
CA GLU A 27 17.19 1.36 -0.30
C GLU A 27 15.66 1.46 -0.42
N MET A 28 15.13 2.57 -0.92
CA MET A 28 13.70 2.69 -1.20
C MET A 28 13.25 1.64 -2.22
N ARG A 29 14.03 1.43 -3.28
CA ARG A 29 13.74 0.38 -4.28
C ARG A 29 13.74 -0.99 -3.63
N ARG A 30 14.77 -1.32 -2.84
CA ARG A 30 14.87 -2.60 -2.13
C ARG A 30 13.63 -2.87 -1.26
N ILE A 31 13.23 -1.88 -0.45
CA ILE A 31 12.05 -2.01 0.42
C ILE A 31 10.77 -2.20 -0.41
N ALA A 32 10.60 -1.43 -1.48
CA ALA A 32 9.42 -1.54 -2.34
C ALA A 32 9.33 -2.92 -3.01
N GLU A 33 10.46 -3.44 -3.51
CA GLU A 33 10.55 -4.79 -4.10
C GLU A 33 10.25 -5.87 -3.06
N GLU A 34 10.80 -5.75 -1.84
CA GLU A 34 10.52 -6.69 -0.75
C GLU A 34 9.04 -6.71 -0.38
N CYS A 35 8.42 -5.54 -0.22
CA CYS A 35 6.99 -5.43 0.05
C CYS A 35 6.15 -6.00 -1.09
N GLN A 36 6.54 -5.77 -2.35
CA GLN A 36 5.85 -6.35 -3.51
C GLN A 36 5.91 -7.88 -3.47
N VAL A 37 7.10 -8.45 -3.28
CA VAL A 37 7.28 -9.90 -3.22
C VAL A 37 6.48 -10.50 -2.05
N GLN A 38 6.49 -9.86 -0.89
CA GLN A 38 5.68 -10.29 0.26
C GLN A 38 4.19 -10.26 -0.05
N ALA A 39 3.71 -9.19 -0.69
CA ALA A 39 2.31 -9.08 -1.08
C ALA A 39 1.92 -10.17 -2.10
N GLU A 40 2.76 -10.42 -3.11
CA GLU A 40 2.54 -11.49 -4.09
C GLU A 40 2.50 -12.87 -3.44
N GLN A 41 3.42 -13.15 -2.51
CA GLN A 41 3.42 -14.40 -1.74
C GLN A 41 2.15 -14.55 -0.90
N LEU A 42 1.75 -13.49 -0.18
CA LEU A 42 0.54 -13.50 0.64
C LEU A 42 -0.72 -13.75 -0.20
N LEU A 43 -0.81 -13.11 -1.37
CA LEU A 43 -1.93 -13.30 -2.31
C LEU A 43 -1.93 -14.72 -2.93
N GLN A 44 -0.75 -15.31 -3.16
CA GLN A 44 -0.64 -16.69 -3.63
C GLN A 44 -1.02 -17.68 -2.53
N GLU A 45 -0.56 -17.47 -1.30
CA GLU A 45 -0.90 -18.31 -0.14
C GLU A 45 -2.41 -18.28 0.12
N HIS A 46 -3.03 -17.11 0.01
CA HIS A 46 -4.47 -16.92 0.19
C HIS A 46 -5.29 -16.98 -1.10
N ARG A 47 -4.74 -17.59 -2.17
CA ARG A 47 -5.45 -17.74 -3.44
C ARG A 47 -6.80 -18.45 -3.33
N PRO A 48 -6.97 -19.52 -2.53
CA PRO A 48 -8.27 -20.16 -2.35
C PRO A 48 -9.33 -19.23 -1.74
N GLN A 49 -8.94 -18.35 -0.82
CA GLN A 49 -9.83 -17.36 -0.19
C GLN A 49 -10.24 -16.27 -1.20
N LEU A 50 -9.31 -15.84 -2.07
CA LEU A 50 -9.61 -14.91 -3.16
C LEU A 50 -10.57 -15.53 -4.18
N ASP A 51 -10.34 -16.79 -4.55
CA ASP A 51 -11.23 -17.51 -5.48
C ASP A 51 -12.62 -17.70 -4.86
N ALA A 52 -12.71 -18.01 -3.57
CA ALA A 52 -13.97 -18.09 -2.83
C ALA A 52 -14.72 -16.74 -2.83
N LEU A 53 -14.03 -15.63 -2.62
CA LEU A 53 -14.61 -14.28 -2.72
C LEU A 53 -15.09 -13.97 -4.13
N ALA A 54 -14.30 -14.30 -5.15
CA ALA A 54 -14.68 -14.09 -6.54
C ALA A 54 -15.95 -14.89 -6.89
N HIS A 55 -16.03 -16.15 -6.47
CA HIS A 55 -17.24 -16.96 -6.63
C HIS A 55 -18.44 -16.42 -5.86
N ALA A 56 -18.23 -15.88 -4.66
CA ALA A 56 -19.28 -15.26 -3.88
C ALA A 56 -19.78 -13.96 -4.54
N LEU A 57 -18.90 -13.13 -5.08
CA LEU A 57 -19.24 -11.91 -5.83
C LEU A 57 -19.93 -12.22 -7.18
N LEU A 58 -19.58 -13.32 -7.83
CA LEU A 58 -20.30 -13.77 -9.02
C LEU A 58 -21.73 -14.22 -8.72
N ARG A 59 -22.01 -14.63 -7.49
CA ARG A 59 -23.35 -15.04 -7.04
C ARG A 59 -24.14 -13.90 -6.40
N ASN A 60 -23.45 -12.99 -5.71
CA ASN A 60 -24.02 -11.85 -5.02
C ASN A 60 -23.34 -10.57 -5.54
N ASP A 61 -24.10 -9.64 -6.13
CA ASP A 61 -23.56 -8.39 -6.70
C ASP A 61 -22.76 -7.53 -5.69
N SER A 62 -22.96 -7.75 -4.39
CA SER A 62 -22.19 -7.14 -3.30
C SER A 62 -22.07 -8.12 -2.14
N LEU A 63 -20.98 -8.02 -1.37
CA LEU A 63 -20.76 -8.78 -0.14
C LEU A 63 -20.52 -7.82 1.03
N ASP A 64 -21.23 -8.03 2.14
CA ASP A 64 -20.97 -7.33 3.40
C ASP A 64 -19.79 -7.94 4.15
N GLU A 65 -19.22 -7.20 5.11
CA GLU A 65 -18.07 -7.63 5.93
C GLU A 65 -18.27 -9.03 6.55
N GLN A 66 -19.46 -9.31 7.09
CA GLN A 66 -19.77 -10.61 7.67
C GLN A 66 -19.77 -11.75 6.64
N GLU A 67 -20.16 -11.46 5.40
CA GLU A 67 -20.18 -12.44 4.31
C GLU A 67 -18.76 -12.71 3.81
N ILE A 68 -17.94 -11.67 3.70
CA ILE A 68 -16.51 -11.78 3.38
C ILE A 68 -15.80 -12.66 4.41
N LEU A 69 -16.03 -12.45 5.70
CA LEU A 69 -15.43 -13.25 6.77
C LEU A 69 -15.91 -14.71 6.73
N LYS A 70 -17.18 -14.96 6.41
CA LYS A 70 -17.73 -16.32 6.25
C LYS A 70 -17.14 -17.05 5.06
N VAL A 71 -16.96 -16.36 3.93
CA VAL A 71 -16.46 -16.93 2.67
C VAL A 71 -14.96 -17.18 2.73
N THR A 72 -14.20 -16.26 3.31
CA THR A 72 -12.73 -16.36 3.41
C THR A 72 -12.27 -17.20 4.61
N GLY A 73 -13.10 -17.34 5.64
CA GLY A 73 -12.71 -17.97 6.91
C GLY A 73 -11.61 -17.20 7.66
N ILE A 74 -11.26 -15.99 7.20
CA ILE A 74 -10.27 -15.14 7.85
C ILE A 74 -10.89 -14.63 9.13
N LYS A 75 -10.22 -14.88 10.25
CA LYS A 75 -10.58 -14.27 11.52
C LYS A 75 -10.11 -12.83 11.46
N GLN A 76 -11.00 -11.85 11.70
CA GLN A 76 -10.58 -10.45 11.81
C GLN A 76 -9.35 -10.38 12.74
N PRO A 77 -8.21 -9.86 12.26
CA PRO A 77 -7.16 -9.50 13.18
C PRO A 77 -7.78 -8.52 14.19
N PRO A 78 -7.41 -8.60 15.49
CA PRO A 78 -7.83 -7.58 16.44
C PRO A 78 -7.52 -6.24 15.82
N ALA A 79 -8.48 -5.32 15.81
CA ALA A 79 -8.34 -4.01 15.20
C ALA A 79 -7.12 -3.30 15.80
N GLU A 80 -5.95 -3.51 15.22
CA GLU A 80 -4.80 -2.69 15.52
C GLU A 80 -5.14 -1.31 14.96
N PRO A 81 -5.09 -0.25 15.77
CA PRO A 81 -5.39 1.09 15.32
C PRO A 81 -4.27 1.53 14.36
N VAL A 82 -4.37 1.10 13.10
CA VAL A 82 -3.55 1.62 12.02
C VAL A 82 -3.95 3.09 11.86
N ALA A 83 -3.07 3.97 12.32
CA ALA A 83 -3.05 5.41 12.07
C ALA A 83 -4.08 6.32 12.81
N ALA A 84 -4.31 6.12 14.11
CA ALA A 84 -4.83 7.21 14.98
C ALA A 84 -3.74 7.90 15.83
N ALA A 85 -2.51 7.38 15.87
CA ALA A 85 -1.46 7.85 16.79
C ALA A 85 -0.48 8.90 16.20
N ALA A 86 -0.62 9.30 14.94
CA ALA A 86 0.38 10.15 14.26
C ALA A 86 0.00 11.65 14.09
N LEU A 87 -1.09 12.14 14.69
CA LEU A 87 -1.54 13.54 14.57
C LEU A 87 -1.72 14.27 15.91
N THR A 88 -0.88 13.97 16.91
CA THR A 88 -0.79 14.81 18.12
C THR A 88 0.66 15.10 18.48
N ARG A 89 1.29 16.03 17.75
CA ARG A 89 2.18 17.04 18.33
C ARG A 89 2.45 18.18 17.35
#